data_AF-A0A1V8M9T2-F1
#
_entry.id   AF-A0A1V8M9T2-F1
#
_cell.length_a   1.000
_cell.length_b   1.000
_cell.length_c   1.000
_cell.angle_alpha   90.00
_cell.angle_beta   90.00
_cell.angle_gamma   90.00
#
_symmetry.space_group_name_H-M   'P 1'
#
loop_
_entity.id
_entity.type
_entity.pdbx_description
1 polymer ?
#
loop_
_entity_poly.entity_id
_entity_poly.type
_entity_poly.pdbx_seq_one_letter_code
_entity_poly.pdbx_strand_id
1 'polypeptide(L)'
;MGKKKLLHKLQDFFNADQREKEKRFEDIKKILKQLKDKERKIAQKLADCDDAEKAAELQQELDIIYAQRSKGVKIIKDMNNKP
;
A
#
# COMPACT_ATOMS: atom_id res chain seq x y z
N MET A 1 -30.76 -30.36 -7.14
CA MET A 1 -30.09 -29.22 -6.46
C MET A 1 -31.05 -28.03 -6.49
N GLY A 2 -31.56 -27.58 -5.34
CA GLY A 2 -32.56 -26.50 -5.30
C GLY A 2 -31.94 -25.10 -5.45
N LYS A 3 -32.69 -24.16 -6.04
CA LYS A 3 -32.28 -22.76 -6.28
C LYS A 3 -31.63 -22.08 -5.06
N LYS A 4 -32.10 -22.41 -3.83
CA LYS A 4 -31.54 -21.93 -2.56
C LYS A 4 -30.07 -22.33 -2.33
N LYS A 5 -29.65 -23.55 -2.70
CA LYS A 5 -28.25 -23.98 -2.56
C LYS A 5 -27.32 -23.23 -3.54
N LEU A 6 -27.82 -22.86 -4.72
CA LEU A 6 -27.06 -22.08 -5.69
C LEU A 6 -26.84 -20.64 -5.19
N LEU A 7 -27.89 -20.02 -4.66
CA LEU A 7 -27.81 -18.68 -4.08
C LEU A 7 -26.84 -18.63 -2.88
N HIS A 8 -26.86 -19.66 -2.02
CA HIS A 8 -25.92 -19.73 -0.90
C HIS A 8 -24.47 -19.83 -1.37
N LYS A 9 -24.17 -20.69 -2.35
CA LYS A 9 -22.82 -20.79 -2.93
C LYS A 9 -22.37 -19.48 -3.57
N LEU A 10 -23.28 -18.76 -4.24
CA LEU A 10 -22.99 -17.47 -4.84
C LEU A 10 -22.68 -16.41 -3.76
N GLN A 11 -23.45 -16.41 -2.66
CA GLN A 11 -23.20 -15.54 -1.51
C GLN A 11 -21.87 -15.88 -0.81
N ASP A 12 -21.56 -17.17 -0.63
CA ASP A 12 -20.28 -17.62 -0.09
C ASP A 12 -19.10 -17.19 -0.97
N PHE A 13 -19.27 -17.24 -2.30
CA PHE A 13 -18.29 -16.77 -3.27
C PHE A 13 -18.07 -15.26 -3.16
N PHE A 14 -19.14 -14.45 -3.13
CA PHE A 14 -19.03 -13.00 -2.93
C PHE A 14 -18.39 -12.64 -1.58
N ASN A 15 -18.73 -13.36 -0.51
CA ASN A 15 -18.11 -13.16 0.80
C ASN A 15 -16.61 -13.51 0.79
N ALA A 16 -16.20 -14.56 0.06
CA ALA A 16 -14.79 -14.91 -0.09
C ALA A 16 -14.01 -13.82 -0.85
N ASP A 17 -14.57 -13.32 -1.95
CA ASP A 17 -13.99 -12.23 -2.75
C ASP A 17 -13.87 -10.94 -1.92
N GLN A 18 -14.89 -10.62 -1.13
CA GLN A 18 -14.87 -9.48 -0.22
C GLN A 18 -13.75 -9.61 0.84
N ARG A 19 -13.61 -10.78 1.48
CA ARG A 19 -12.54 -11.03 2.46
C ARG A 19 -11.15 -10.92 1.84
N GLU A 20 -10.98 -11.39 0.61
CA GLU A 20 -9.70 -11.29 -0.10
C GLU A 20 -9.33 -9.83 -0.40
N LYS A 21 -10.31 -9.02 -0.82
CA LYS A 21 -10.15 -7.57 -1.02
C LYS A 21 -9.75 -6.86 0.27
N GLU A 22 -10.43 -7.14 1.38
CA GLU A 22 -10.12 -6.55 2.69
C GLU A 22 -8.71 -6.92 3.15
N LYS A 23 -8.30 -8.18 2.97
CA LYS A 23 -6.95 -8.62 3.32
C LYS A 23 -5.88 -7.90 2.50
N ARG A 24 -6.07 -7.81 1.17
CA ARG A 24 -5.17 -7.07 0.28
C ARG A 24 -5.07 -5.60 0.67
N PHE A 25 -6.19 -4.98 1.02
CA PHE A 25 -6.22 -3.59 1.49
C PHE A 25 -5.38 -3.39 2.75
N GLU A 26 -5.57 -4.23 3.76
CA GLU A 26 -4.80 -4.16 5.01
C GLU A 26 -3.31 -4.42 4.79
N ASP A 27 -2.94 -5.35 3.91
CA ASP A 27 -1.54 -5.65 3.59
C ASP A 27 -0.87 -4.46 2.88
N ILE A 28 -1.52 -3.85 1.89
CA ILE A 28 -1.00 -2.63 1.23
C ILE A 28 -0.85 -1.49 2.24
N LYS A 29 -1.82 -1.30 3.15
CA LYS A 29 -1.77 -0.28 4.19
C LYS A 29 -0.58 -0.48 5.14
N LYS A 30 -0.27 -1.73 5.52
CA LYS A 30 0.93 -2.06 6.32
C LYS A 30 2.21 -1.71 5.58
N ILE A 31 2.33 -2.07 4.30
CA ILE A 31 3.49 -1.74 3.47
C ILE A 31 3.66 -0.22 3.33
N LEU A 32 2.56 0.52 3.08
CA LEU A 32 2.59 1.98 3.00
C LEU A 32 3.05 2.64 4.30
N LYS A 33 2.66 2.08 5.46
CA LYS A 33 3.15 2.56 6.76
C LYS A 33 4.66 2.34 6.89
N GLN A 34 5.17 1.17 6.51
CA GLN A 34 6.59 0.88 6.51
C GLN A 34 7.38 1.80 5.56
N LEU A 35 6.85 2.06 4.36
CA LEU A 35 7.46 3.01 3.41
C LEU A 35 7.50 4.43 3.97
N LYS A 36 6.43 4.88 4.64
CA LYS A 36 6.40 6.18 5.33
C LYS A 36 7.47 6.28 6.41
N ASP A 37 7.66 5.23 7.20
CA ASP A 37 8.68 5.22 8.25
C ASP A 37 10.10 5.20 7.67
N LYS A 38 10.33 4.48 6.56
CA LYS A 38 11.60 4.51 5.83
C LYS A 38 11.89 5.89 5.23
N GLU A 39 10.92 6.50 4.56
CA GLU A 39 11.02 7.86 4.01
C GLU A 39 11.45 8.87 5.08
N ARG A 40 10.83 8.81 6.27
CA ARG A 40 11.20 9.68 7.40
C ARG A 40 12.63 9.46 7.86
N LYS A 41 13.07 8.21 7.98
CA LYS A 41 14.44 7.88 8.39
C LYS A 41 15.47 8.35 7.38
N ILE A 42 15.21 8.21 6.08
CA ILE A 42 16.11 8.65 5.01
C ILE A 42 16.14 10.18 4.96
N ALA A 43 14.99 10.84 5.09
CA ALA A 43 14.93 12.30 5.14
C ALA A 43 15.70 12.88 6.34
N GLN A 44 15.64 12.23 7.51
CA GLN A 44 16.46 12.59 8.67
C GLN A 44 17.95 12.41 8.37
N LYS A 45 18.35 11.23 7.87
CA LYS A 45 19.75 10.98 7.48
C LYS A 45 20.28 11.99 6.46
N LEU A 46 19.44 12.39 5.50
CA LEU A 46 19.77 13.39 4.49
C LEU A 46 20.01 14.77 5.14
N ALA A 47 19.14 15.17 6.08
CA ALA A 47 19.28 16.44 6.80
C ALA A 47 20.54 16.50 7.67
N ASP A 48 20.96 15.35 8.21
CA ASP A 48 22.18 15.21 9.03
C ASP A 48 23.44 14.88 8.19
N CYS A 49 23.36 14.89 6.85
CA CYS A 49 24.46 14.51 5.97
C CYS A 49 25.22 15.72 5.44
N ASP A 50 26.48 15.87 5.84
CA ASP A 50 27.40 16.90 5.34
C ASP A 50 28.15 16.49 4.06
N ASP A 51 27.98 15.24 3.62
CA ASP A 51 28.65 14.67 2.45
C ASP A 51 27.74 14.75 1.22
N ALA A 52 28.15 15.53 0.22
CA ALA A 52 27.33 15.81 -0.95
C ALA A 52 27.03 14.58 -1.81
N GLU A 53 27.95 13.60 -1.86
CA GLU A 53 27.78 12.39 -2.66
C GLU A 53 26.78 11.45 -1.98
N LYS A 54 26.94 11.22 -0.67
CA LYS A 54 26.00 10.45 0.14
C LYS A 54 24.63 11.11 0.22
N ALA A 55 24.57 12.44 0.28
CA ALA A 55 23.31 13.16 0.24
C ALA A 55 22.58 12.94 -1.09
N ALA A 56 23.30 12.92 -2.23
CA ALA A 56 22.71 12.61 -3.52
C ALA A 56 22.14 11.19 -3.57
N GLU A 57 22.86 10.19 -3.03
CA GLU A 57 22.37 8.80 -2.95
C GLU A 57 21.13 8.68 -2.07
N LEU A 58 21.15 9.30 -0.89
CA LEU A 58 20.01 9.32 0.04
C LEU A 58 18.79 10.01 -0.58
N GLN A 59 19.00 11.09 -1.34
CA GLN A 59 17.93 11.79 -2.04
C GLN A 59 17.32 10.92 -3.14
N GLN A 60 18.14 10.20 -3.93
CA GLN A 60 17.64 9.26 -4.92
C GLN A 60 16.81 8.13 -4.29
N GLU A 61 17.29 7.56 -3.18
CA GLU A 61 16.54 6.53 -2.44
C GLU A 61 15.20 7.08 -1.92
N LEU A 62 15.22 8.32 -1.39
CA LEU A 62 14.04 9.02 -0.90
C LEU A 62 13.00 9.23 -2.01
N ASP A 63 13.43 9.68 -3.20
CA ASP A 63 12.56 9.92 -4.34
C ASP A 63 11.90 8.63 -4.84
N ILE A 64 12.66 7.54 -4.91
CA ILE A 64 12.12 6.22 -5.28
C ILE A 64 11.05 5.79 -4.27
N ILE A 65 11.34 5.87 -2.98
CA ILE A 65 10.41 5.47 -1.91
C ILE A 65 9.16 6.36 -1.93
N TYR A 66 9.32 7.67 -2.11
CA TYR A 66 8.21 8.61 -2.20
C TYR A 66 7.31 8.29 -3.40
N ALA A 67 7.88 8.04 -4.58
CA ALA A 67 7.14 7.68 -5.77
C ALA A 67 6.34 6.38 -5.58
N GLN A 68 6.96 5.35 -4.99
CA GLN A 68 6.28 4.08 -4.70
C GLN A 68 5.19 4.23 -3.64
N ARG A 69 5.43 5.00 -2.58
CA ARG A 69 4.43 5.31 -1.55
C ARG A 69 3.24 6.06 -2.16
N SER A 70 3.49 7.07 -2.99
CA SER A 70 2.43 7.83 -3.65
C SER A 70 1.59 6.95 -4.58
N LYS A 71 2.21 6.01 -5.31
CA LYS A 71 1.48 5.03 -6.12
C LYS A 71 0.59 4.13 -5.26
N GLY A 72 1.11 3.57 -4.18
CA GLY A 72 0.31 2.72 -3.30
C GLY A 72 -0.82 3.47 -2.60
N VAL A 73 -0.64 4.75 -2.22
CA VAL A 73 -1.71 5.59 -1.66
C VAL A 73 -2.83 5.81 -2.68
N LYS A 74 -2.51 6.02 -3.96
CA LYS A 74 -3.52 6.11 -5.03
C LYS A 74 -4.31 4.81 -5.15
N ILE A 75 -3.63 3.66 -5.17
CA ILE A 75 -4.27 2.34 -5.23
C ILE A 75 -5.25 2.13 -4.07
N ILE A 76 -4.85 2.48 -2.84
CA ILE A 76 -5.74 2.40 -1.66
C ILE A 76 -6.96 3.33 -1.80
N LYS A 77 -6.76 4.55 -2.31
CA LYS A 77 -7.87 5.48 -2.53
C LYS A 77 -8.85 4.95 -3.58
N ASP A 78 -8.35 4.38 -4.67
CA ASP A 78 -9.18 3.80 -5.73
C ASP A 78 -9.94 2.55 -5.23
N MET A 79 -9.34 1.76 -4.33
CA MET A 79 -10.02 0.64 -3.68
C MET A 79 -11.11 1.09 -2.69
N ASN A 80 -10.97 2.29 -2.10
CA ASN A 80 -11.90 2.82 -1.11
C ASN A 80 -13.02 3.69 -1.72
N ASN A 81 -12.77 4.31 -2.88
CA ASN A 81 -13.80 4.93 -3.72
C ASN A 81 -14.56 3.81 -4.45
N LYS A 82 -15.53 3.21 -3.74
CA LYS A 82 -16.65 2.54 -4.42
C LYS A 82 -17.45 3.59 -5.22
N PRO A 83 -17.94 3.29 -6.43
CA PRO A 83 -19.10 4.00 -6.97
C PRO A 83 -20.33 3.81 -6.09
#